data_AF-A0A7Z3CGN8-F1
#
_entry.id   AF-A0A7Z3CGN8-F1
#
_cell.length_a   1.000
_cell.length_b   1.000
_cell.length_c   1.000
_cell.angle_alpha   90.00
_cell.angle_beta   90.00
_cell.angle_gamma   90.00
#
_symmetry.space_group_name_H-M   'P 1'
#
loop_
_entity.id
_entity.type
_entity.pdbx_description
1 polymer ?
#
loop_
_entity_poly.entity_id
_entity_poly.type
_entity_poly.pdbx_seq_one_letter_code
_entity_poly.pdbx_strand_id
1 'polypeptide(L)'
;MSFEIRKIVTYSEETRIEGGKATDKPVTMVGLAVVIKNPWAGRGFVEDLKPEIRANCSDLGALMVERLTAAIGGADKIEAYGKAAVVGADGEIEHASAVIHTLRFGNHYREAVQAKSYLSFTNKRGGPGTSIQIPMMQKDDEGLRSHYITLEMQIEDAPRADEIVVVLGAADGGRLHPRIGNRYIDLEELAAEKANAQ
;
A
#
# COMPACT_ATOMS: atom_id res chain seq x y z
N MET A 1 -3.44 -12.13 21.36
CA MET A 1 -2.20 -12.64 20.74
C MET A 1 -2.05 -11.89 19.44
N SER A 2 -0.83 -11.50 19.09
CA SER A 2 -0.51 -10.83 17.82
C SER A 2 -0.02 -11.87 16.80
N PHE A 3 0.00 -11.52 15.51
CA PHE A 3 0.64 -12.35 14.50
C PHE A 3 2.09 -12.68 14.87
N GLU A 4 2.55 -13.88 14.52
CA GLU A 4 3.96 -14.24 14.60
C GLU A 4 4.71 -13.58 13.44
N ILE A 5 5.58 -12.62 13.78
CA ILE A 5 6.37 -11.85 12.81
C ILE A 5 7.76 -12.47 12.69
N ARG A 6 8.12 -12.91 11.49
CA ARG A 6 9.47 -13.40 11.19
C ARG A 6 10.44 -12.29 10.81
N LYS A 7 9.98 -11.32 10.03
CA LYS A 7 10.83 -10.28 9.44
C LYS A 7 10.07 -8.98 9.22
N ILE A 8 10.77 -7.86 9.40
CA ILE A 8 10.32 -6.53 8.97
C ILE A 8 11.38 -5.97 8.01
N VAL A 9 10.96 -5.43 6.88
CA VAL A 9 11.83 -4.85 5.85
C VAL A 9 11.33 -3.44 5.54
N THR A 10 12.25 -2.48 5.51
CA THR A 10 11.98 -1.12 5.02
C THR A 10 12.80 -0.89 3.77
N TYR A 11 12.14 -0.43 2.72
CA TYR A 11 12.76 0.01 1.47
C TYR A 11 12.44 1.49 1.27
N SER A 12 13.41 2.27 0.81
CA SER A 12 13.23 3.68 0.51
C SER A 12 13.97 4.04 -0.77
N GLU A 13 13.33 4.86 -1.60
CA GLU A 13 13.95 5.46 -2.78
C GLU A 13 13.62 6.95 -2.83
N GLU A 14 14.56 7.75 -3.33
CA GLU A 14 14.41 9.19 -3.51
C GLU A 14 14.69 9.55 -4.96
N THR A 15 13.67 10.08 -5.64
CA THR A 15 13.76 10.48 -7.04
C THR A 15 14.09 11.96 -7.15
N ARG A 16 15.28 12.28 -7.67
CA ARG A 16 15.78 13.66 -7.84
C ARG A 16 15.64 14.21 -9.25
N ILE A 17 15.67 13.32 -10.25
CA ILE A 17 15.62 13.68 -11.68
C ILE A 17 14.73 12.65 -12.37
N GLU A 18 13.75 13.13 -13.13
CA GLU A 18 12.83 12.28 -13.90
C GLU A 18 12.56 12.95 -15.25
N GLY A 19 12.53 12.17 -16.33
CA GLY A 19 12.42 12.74 -17.69
C GLY A 19 13.53 13.74 -18.04
N GLY A 20 14.71 13.60 -17.45
CA GLY A 20 15.87 14.48 -17.67
C GLY A 20 15.81 15.84 -16.97
N LYS A 21 14.81 16.10 -16.12
CA LYS A 21 14.65 17.37 -15.40
C LYS A 21 14.72 17.15 -13.88
N ALA A 22 15.55 17.93 -13.20
CA ALA A 22 15.63 17.99 -11.74
C ALA A 22 14.52 18.87 -11.14
N THR A 23 14.28 18.75 -9.83
CA THR A 23 13.43 19.64 -9.05
C THR A 23 14.15 20.08 -7.76
N ASP A 24 13.70 21.17 -7.16
CA ASP A 24 14.18 21.61 -5.84
C ASP A 24 13.63 20.74 -4.70
N LYS A 25 12.62 19.91 -4.99
CA LYS A 25 11.94 19.02 -4.05
C LYS A 25 11.92 17.60 -4.61
N PRO A 26 12.92 16.76 -4.29
CA PRO A 26 12.88 15.34 -4.57
C PRO A 26 11.64 14.68 -3.96
N VAL A 27 11.25 13.52 -4.49
CA VAL A 27 10.16 12.71 -3.94
C VAL A 27 10.73 11.44 -3.34
N THR A 28 10.43 11.20 -2.07
CA THR A 28 10.77 9.99 -1.34
C THR A 28 9.57 9.06 -1.31
N MET A 29 9.79 7.79 -1.66
CA MET A 29 8.84 6.71 -1.43
C MET A 29 9.42 5.72 -0.43
N VAL A 30 8.59 5.21 0.47
CA VAL A 30 8.94 4.22 1.49
C VAL A 30 7.95 3.07 1.45
N GLY A 31 8.47 1.85 1.40
CA GLY A 31 7.72 0.60 1.52
C GLY A 31 8.13 -0.09 2.81
N LEU A 32 7.17 -0.35 3.69
CA LEU A 32 7.38 -1.15 4.91
C LEU A 32 6.64 -2.48 4.77
N ALA A 33 7.41 -3.57 4.74
CA ALA A 33 6.89 -4.93 4.67
C ALA A 33 7.07 -5.67 6.01
N VAL A 34 6.05 -6.40 6.43
CA VAL A 34 6.08 -7.32 7.56
C VAL A 34 5.76 -8.72 7.05
N VAL A 35 6.65 -9.66 7.31
CA VAL A 35 6.47 -11.08 6.99
C VAL A 35 5.92 -11.79 8.21
N ILE A 36 4.69 -12.30 8.09
CA ILE A 36 3.99 -13.02 9.15
C ILE A 36 3.80 -14.49 8.78
N LYS A 37 3.75 -15.34 9.79
CA LYS A 37 3.19 -16.69 9.62
C LYS A 37 1.72 -16.57 9.20
N ASN A 38 1.31 -17.31 8.18
CA ASN A 38 -0.09 -17.41 7.80
C ASN A 38 -0.84 -18.25 8.87
N PRO A 39 -1.79 -17.67 9.64
CA PRO A 39 -2.50 -18.39 10.72
C PRO A 39 -3.50 -19.42 10.20
N TRP A 40 -3.78 -19.43 8.89
CA TRP A 40 -4.70 -20.34 8.23
C TRP A 40 -3.99 -21.46 7.46
N ALA A 41 -2.67 -21.36 7.26
CA ALA A 41 -1.90 -22.39 6.57
C ALA A 41 -2.02 -23.75 7.28
N GLY A 42 -2.23 -24.82 6.51
CA GLY A 42 -2.34 -26.18 7.02
C GLY A 42 -3.66 -26.52 7.72
N ARG A 43 -4.63 -25.59 7.80
CA ARG A 43 -5.95 -25.82 8.45
C ARG A 43 -7.03 -26.31 7.48
N GLY A 44 -6.69 -26.56 6.22
CA GLY A 44 -7.67 -26.82 5.17
C GLY A 44 -8.42 -25.54 4.79
N PHE A 45 -9.69 -25.68 4.39
CA PHE A 45 -10.56 -24.54 4.09
C PHE A 45 -11.17 -23.97 5.38
N VAL A 46 -10.91 -22.70 5.66
CA VAL A 46 -11.42 -22.02 6.86
C VAL A 46 -12.58 -21.10 6.47
N GLU A 47 -13.81 -21.53 6.75
CA GLU A 47 -15.04 -20.81 6.41
C GLU A 47 -15.12 -19.40 7.00
N ASP A 48 -14.65 -19.22 8.24
CA ASP A 48 -14.65 -17.92 8.92
C ASP A 48 -13.23 -17.47 9.30
N LEU A 49 -12.69 -16.53 8.53
CA LEU A 49 -11.39 -15.91 8.80
C LEU A 49 -11.46 -14.85 9.91
N LYS A 50 -12.66 -14.39 10.31
CA LYS A 50 -12.84 -13.26 11.25
C LYS A 50 -12.16 -13.44 12.61
N PRO A 51 -12.07 -14.63 13.23
CA PRO A 51 -11.40 -14.80 14.52
C PRO A 51 -9.96 -14.28 14.50
N GLU A 52 -9.16 -14.69 13.51
CA GLU A 52 -7.76 -14.26 13.38
C GLU A 52 -7.66 -12.78 13.00
N ILE A 53 -8.56 -12.28 12.15
CA ILE A 53 -8.62 -10.87 11.78
C ILE A 53 -8.86 -10.00 13.03
N ARG A 54 -9.86 -10.37 13.84
CA ARG A 54 -10.25 -9.61 15.05
C ARG A 54 -9.15 -9.62 16.11
N ALA A 55 -8.47 -10.74 16.26
CA ALA A 55 -7.42 -10.90 17.27
C ALA A 55 -6.13 -10.17 16.91
N ASN A 56 -5.75 -10.13 15.62
CA ASN A 56 -4.37 -9.81 15.24
C ASN A 56 -4.20 -8.55 14.37
N CYS A 57 -5.17 -8.19 13.51
CA CYS A 57 -4.94 -7.18 12.47
C CYS A 57 -4.77 -5.75 13.00
N SER A 58 -5.36 -5.44 14.16
CA SER A 58 -5.23 -4.11 14.78
C SER A 58 -3.80 -3.85 15.24
N ASP A 59 -3.21 -4.79 15.97
CA ASP A 59 -1.84 -4.66 16.48
C ASP A 59 -0.82 -4.59 15.34
N LEU A 60 -1.04 -5.36 14.26
CA LEU A 60 -0.21 -5.29 13.06
C LEU A 60 -0.31 -3.91 12.39
N GLY A 61 -1.53 -3.38 12.24
CA GLY A 61 -1.74 -2.05 11.65
C GLY A 61 -1.03 -0.95 12.44
N ALA A 62 -1.20 -0.93 13.77
CA ALA A 62 -0.54 0.04 14.64
C ALA A 62 0.99 -0.02 14.52
N LEU A 63 1.57 -1.22 14.62
CA LEU A 63 3.01 -1.45 14.49
C LEU A 63 3.57 -0.95 13.14
N MET A 64 2.87 -1.28 12.05
CA MET A 64 3.33 -0.91 10.71
C MET A 64 3.26 0.60 10.48
N VAL A 65 2.19 1.25 10.95
CA VAL A 65 2.02 2.70 10.79
C VAL A 65 3.06 3.47 11.59
N GLU A 66 3.32 3.08 12.84
CA GLU A 66 4.38 3.68 13.67
C GLU A 66 5.74 3.62 12.95
N ARG A 67 6.12 2.44 12.46
CA ARG A 67 7.41 2.25 11.77
C ARG A 67 7.49 2.99 10.44
N LEU A 68 6.42 2.99 9.65
CA LEU A 68 6.39 3.63 8.34
C LEU A 68 6.47 5.16 8.48
N THR A 69 5.69 5.73 9.40
CA THR A 69 5.69 7.17 9.67
C THR A 69 7.04 7.64 10.21
N ALA A 70 7.69 6.87 11.07
CA ALA A 70 9.05 7.14 11.49
C ALA A 70 10.05 7.08 10.32
N ALA A 71 9.92 6.10 9.42
CA ALA A 71 10.84 5.91 8.29
C ALA A 71 10.75 7.04 7.24
N ILE A 72 9.57 7.59 6.99
CA ILE A 72 9.39 8.71 6.06
C ILE A 72 9.57 10.09 6.72
N GLY A 73 9.85 10.13 8.03
CA GLY A 73 10.15 11.35 8.76
C GLY A 73 8.93 12.12 9.30
N GLY A 74 7.77 11.47 9.40
CA GLY A 74 6.56 12.04 10.01
C GLY A 74 5.29 11.67 9.25
N ALA A 75 4.18 11.50 9.98
CA ALA A 75 2.87 11.24 9.37
C ALA A 75 2.35 12.43 8.55
N ASP A 76 2.74 13.66 8.93
CA ASP A 76 2.42 14.92 8.26
C ASP A 76 3.12 15.07 6.89
N LYS A 77 4.17 14.28 6.64
CA LYS A 77 4.89 14.26 5.36
C LYS A 77 4.21 13.44 4.29
N ILE A 78 3.32 12.52 4.67
CA ILE A 78 2.73 11.57 3.74
C ILE A 78 1.68 12.29 2.87
N GLU A 79 1.91 12.36 1.57
CA GLU A 79 0.98 12.91 0.57
C GLU A 79 0.24 11.79 -0.17
N ALA A 80 0.92 10.68 -0.46
CA ALA A 80 0.34 9.50 -1.08
C ALA A 80 0.61 8.23 -0.28
N TYR A 81 -0.32 7.30 -0.36
CA TYR A 81 -0.28 6.08 0.44
C TYR A 81 -0.92 4.88 -0.26
N GLY A 82 -0.56 3.68 0.18
CA GLY A 82 -1.04 2.44 -0.42
C GLY A 82 -0.73 1.23 0.44
N LYS A 83 -1.22 0.07 0.01
CA LYS A 83 -0.99 -1.20 0.70
C LYS A 83 -0.79 -2.34 -0.29
N ALA A 84 -0.08 -3.38 0.09
CA ALA A 84 0.02 -4.59 -0.69
C ALA A 84 0.06 -5.83 0.20
N ALA A 85 -0.30 -6.98 -0.34
CA ALA A 85 -0.06 -8.26 0.32
C ALA A 85 0.31 -9.38 -0.67
N VAL A 86 1.24 -10.24 -0.26
CA VAL A 86 1.61 -11.45 -1.00
C VAL A 86 1.48 -12.65 -0.08
N VAL A 87 0.56 -13.55 -0.40
CA VAL A 87 0.40 -14.83 0.32
C VAL A 87 1.26 -15.92 -0.32
N GLY A 88 1.87 -16.76 0.51
CA GLY A 88 2.61 -17.94 0.10
C GLY A 88 1.75 -19.03 -0.55
N ALA A 89 2.42 -20.05 -1.11
CA ALA A 89 1.78 -21.12 -1.87
C ALA A 89 0.76 -21.96 -1.08
N ASP A 90 0.95 -22.12 0.24
CA ASP A 90 0.08 -22.92 1.12
C ASP A 90 -1.09 -22.10 1.69
N GLY A 91 -1.26 -20.85 1.24
CA GLY A 91 -2.42 -20.02 1.54
C GLY A 91 -3.30 -19.79 0.32
N GLU A 92 -4.34 -18.98 0.51
CA GLU A 92 -5.19 -18.48 -0.56
C GLU A 92 -5.23 -16.95 -0.61
N ILE A 93 -5.68 -16.41 -1.74
CA ILE A 93 -5.72 -14.95 -1.94
C ILE A 93 -6.59 -14.25 -0.90
N GLU A 94 -7.59 -14.96 -0.37
CA GLU A 94 -8.46 -14.47 0.70
C GLU A 94 -7.70 -14.23 2.00
N HIS A 95 -6.62 -14.99 2.29
CA HIS A 95 -5.78 -14.72 3.45
C HIS A 95 -5.03 -13.39 3.35
N ALA A 96 -4.53 -13.04 2.16
CA ALA A 96 -3.93 -11.73 1.92
C ALA A 96 -5.00 -10.63 2.09
N SER A 97 -6.18 -10.82 1.47
CA SER A 97 -7.31 -9.90 1.59
C SER A 97 -7.77 -9.70 3.04
N ALA A 98 -7.85 -10.78 3.81
CA ALA A 98 -8.29 -10.79 5.21
C ALA A 98 -7.43 -9.87 6.10
N VAL A 99 -6.13 -9.80 5.81
CA VAL A 99 -5.22 -8.93 6.57
C VAL A 99 -5.34 -7.47 6.14
N ILE A 100 -5.32 -7.17 4.83
CA ILE A 100 -5.19 -5.78 4.38
C ILE A 100 -6.52 -5.04 4.15
N HIS A 101 -7.64 -5.73 3.96
CA HIS A 101 -8.90 -5.09 3.53
C HIS A 101 -9.86 -4.72 4.66
N THR A 102 -9.62 -5.20 5.87
CA THR A 102 -10.51 -4.86 6.98
C THR A 102 -10.13 -3.51 7.60
N LEU A 103 -11.15 -2.82 8.12
CA LEU A 103 -10.97 -1.55 8.84
C LEU A 103 -10.06 -1.71 10.07
N ARG A 104 -9.95 -2.92 10.63
CA ARG A 104 -9.06 -3.20 11.76
C ARG A 104 -7.58 -2.97 11.43
N PHE A 105 -7.20 -3.15 10.17
CA PHE A 105 -5.84 -2.86 9.70
C PHE A 105 -5.76 -1.46 9.11
N GLY A 106 -6.61 -1.17 8.10
CA GLY A 106 -6.50 0.05 7.30
C GLY A 106 -6.80 1.35 8.03
N ASN A 107 -7.64 1.34 9.08
CA ASN A 107 -7.97 2.56 9.81
C ASN A 107 -6.78 3.15 10.56
N HIS A 108 -5.89 2.32 11.12
CA HIS A 108 -4.68 2.82 11.79
C HIS A 108 -3.89 3.76 10.88
N TYR A 109 -3.74 3.39 9.61
CA TYR A 109 -3.00 4.22 8.68
C TYR A 109 -3.77 5.47 8.29
N ARG A 110 -5.06 5.31 7.94
CA ARG A 110 -5.91 6.44 7.55
C ARG A 110 -6.06 7.48 8.65
N GLU A 111 -6.25 7.05 9.90
CA GLU A 111 -6.38 7.92 11.06
C GLU A 111 -5.07 8.64 11.36
N ALA A 112 -3.92 7.93 11.31
CA ALA A 112 -2.61 8.52 11.57
C ALA A 112 -2.26 9.67 10.59
N VAL A 113 -2.66 9.57 9.32
CA VAL A 113 -2.40 10.60 8.30
C VAL A 113 -3.61 11.48 7.97
N GLN A 114 -4.71 11.32 8.73
CA GLN A 114 -5.99 12.02 8.54
C GLN A 114 -6.54 11.93 7.12
N ALA A 115 -6.38 10.76 6.48
CA ALA A 115 -6.77 10.55 5.10
C ALA A 115 -8.30 10.59 4.90
N LYS A 116 -8.73 11.18 3.79
CA LYS A 116 -10.12 11.14 3.32
C LYS A 116 -10.35 10.03 2.30
N SER A 117 -9.35 9.74 1.46
CA SER A 117 -9.44 8.68 0.46
C SER A 117 -9.29 7.29 1.11
N TYR A 118 -9.29 6.26 0.26
CA TYR A 118 -8.96 4.88 0.64
C TYR A 118 -7.59 4.50 0.07
N LEU A 119 -6.95 3.52 0.71
CA LEU A 119 -5.67 2.96 0.25
C LEU A 119 -5.87 2.16 -1.04
N SER A 120 -5.20 2.56 -2.13
CA SER A 120 -5.01 1.69 -3.29
C SER A 120 -4.24 0.43 -2.90
N PHE A 121 -4.46 -0.67 -3.62
CA PHE A 121 -3.92 -1.96 -3.21
C PHE A 121 -3.59 -2.93 -4.33
N THR A 122 -2.70 -3.86 -4.00
CA THR A 122 -2.56 -5.14 -4.67
C THR A 122 -2.63 -6.27 -3.64
N ASN A 123 -3.20 -7.41 -4.01
CA ASN A 123 -3.11 -8.64 -3.23
C ASN A 123 -2.98 -9.81 -4.17
N LYS A 124 -1.95 -10.64 -3.99
CA LYS A 124 -1.68 -11.77 -4.89
C LYS A 124 -1.04 -12.94 -4.16
N ARG A 125 -0.96 -14.08 -4.84
CA ARG A 125 -0.13 -15.21 -4.43
C ARG A 125 1.26 -15.09 -5.07
N GLY A 126 2.29 -15.49 -4.34
CA GLY A 126 3.66 -15.48 -4.82
C GLY A 126 4.57 -16.34 -3.95
N GLY A 127 5.74 -16.72 -4.48
CA GLY A 127 6.80 -17.37 -3.71
C GLY A 127 7.87 -16.36 -3.25
N PRO A 128 8.95 -16.84 -2.63
CA PRO A 128 10.11 -16.01 -2.26
C PRO A 128 10.63 -15.19 -3.45
N GLY A 129 10.96 -13.92 -3.21
CA GLY A 129 11.47 -13.02 -4.26
C GLY A 129 10.40 -12.50 -5.24
N THR A 130 9.11 -12.75 -4.98
CA THR A 130 8.05 -12.19 -5.82
C THR A 130 8.07 -10.65 -5.74
N SER A 131 8.08 -9.98 -6.90
CA SER A 131 7.90 -8.53 -7.01
C SER A 131 6.62 -8.05 -6.30
N ILE A 132 6.71 -7.01 -5.48
CA ILE A 132 5.61 -6.43 -4.72
C ILE A 132 5.38 -5.00 -5.23
N GLN A 133 4.26 -4.81 -5.93
CA GLN A 133 3.84 -3.52 -6.48
C GLN A 133 2.92 -2.83 -5.47
N ILE A 134 3.31 -1.66 -4.97
CA ILE A 134 2.56 -0.90 -3.97
C ILE A 134 1.98 0.33 -4.66
N PRO A 135 0.77 0.23 -5.25
CA PRO A 135 0.13 1.39 -5.86
C PRO A 135 -0.24 2.39 -4.77
N MET A 136 0.01 3.67 -5.01
CA MET A 136 -0.35 4.74 -4.10
C MET A 136 -1.19 5.80 -4.80
N MET A 137 -2.05 6.45 -4.02
CA MET A 137 -2.88 7.58 -4.43
C MET A 137 -2.83 8.66 -3.36
N GLN A 138 -3.25 9.89 -3.72
CA GLN A 138 -3.27 11.00 -2.77
C GLN A 138 -4.24 10.70 -1.61
N LYS A 139 -3.82 11.01 -0.38
CA LYS A 139 -4.53 10.60 0.85
C LYS A 139 -5.85 11.36 1.13
N ASP A 140 -6.00 12.56 0.60
CA ASP A 140 -7.13 13.48 0.77
C ASP A 140 -8.10 13.49 -0.44
N ASP A 141 -7.66 13.03 -1.62
CA ASP A 141 -8.42 13.06 -2.88
C ASP A 141 -7.93 11.99 -3.88
N GLU A 142 -8.71 10.92 -4.05
CA GLU A 142 -8.41 9.84 -4.99
C GLU A 142 -8.43 10.27 -6.48
N GLY A 143 -8.99 11.43 -6.81
CA GLY A 143 -9.05 12.01 -8.15
C GLY A 143 -7.79 12.80 -8.55
N LEU A 144 -6.89 13.11 -7.60
CA LEU A 144 -5.63 13.80 -7.86
C LEU A 144 -4.60 12.88 -8.54
N ARG A 145 -4.73 12.81 -9.86
CA ARG A 145 -3.87 12.02 -10.75
C ARG A 145 -2.38 12.32 -10.59
N SER A 146 -1.97 13.47 -10.06
CA SER A 146 -0.55 13.76 -9.78
C SER A 146 0.12 12.70 -8.89
N HIS A 147 -0.65 12.02 -8.03
CA HIS A 147 -0.15 11.05 -7.06
C HIS A 147 -0.44 9.59 -7.43
N TYR A 148 -0.87 9.31 -8.66
CA TYR A 148 -0.89 7.93 -9.14
C TYR A 148 0.55 7.51 -9.42
N ILE A 149 1.13 6.80 -8.45
CA ILE A 149 2.51 6.32 -8.41
C ILE A 149 2.55 4.89 -7.88
N THR A 150 3.67 4.21 -8.06
CA THR A 150 3.85 2.83 -7.56
C THR A 150 5.29 2.68 -7.11
N LEU A 151 5.46 2.19 -5.89
CA LEU A 151 6.74 1.72 -5.38
C LEU A 151 6.82 0.22 -5.59
N GLU A 152 7.95 -0.26 -6.09
CA GLU A 152 8.23 -1.70 -6.22
C GLU A 152 9.28 -2.13 -5.20
N MET A 153 9.05 -3.26 -4.54
CA MET A 153 10.05 -3.91 -3.70
C MET A 153 9.96 -5.44 -3.81
N GLN A 154 10.98 -6.14 -3.32
CA GLN A 154 10.95 -7.60 -3.19
C GLN A 154 11.71 -8.02 -1.93
N ILE A 155 11.41 -9.21 -1.41
CA ILE A 155 12.13 -9.82 -0.30
C ILE A 155 12.58 -11.20 -0.76
N GLU A 156 13.90 -11.41 -0.86
CA GLU A 156 14.50 -12.60 -1.47
C GLU A 156 13.94 -13.92 -0.93
N ASP A 157 13.74 -14.01 0.40
CA ASP A 157 13.31 -15.23 1.09
C ASP A 157 11.84 -15.22 1.52
N ALA A 158 11.00 -14.30 1.00
CA ALA A 158 9.61 -14.15 1.44
C ALA A 158 8.61 -13.84 0.30
N PRO A 159 7.35 -14.26 0.44
CA PRO A 159 6.84 -15.16 1.49
C PRO A 159 7.34 -16.59 1.28
N ARG A 160 7.63 -17.31 2.36
CA ARG A 160 7.64 -18.79 2.33
C ARG A 160 6.22 -19.31 2.08
N ALA A 161 6.08 -20.60 1.80
CA ALA A 161 4.80 -21.20 1.40
C ALA A 161 3.68 -20.94 2.44
N ASP A 162 4.03 -20.92 3.71
CA ASP A 162 3.16 -20.76 4.87
C ASP A 162 3.16 -19.33 5.45
N GLU A 163 3.55 -18.32 4.66
CA GLU A 163 3.68 -16.93 5.09
C GLU A 163 2.77 -15.97 4.33
N ILE A 164 2.61 -14.77 4.89
CA ILE A 164 2.03 -13.60 4.22
C ILE A 164 3.01 -12.45 4.38
N VAL A 165 3.35 -11.78 3.28
CA VAL A 165 4.00 -10.46 3.33
C VAL A 165 2.91 -9.41 3.29
N VAL A 166 2.88 -8.53 4.27
CA VAL A 166 1.95 -7.40 4.38
C VAL A 166 2.73 -6.12 4.24
N VAL A 167 2.29 -5.19 3.39
CA VAL A 167 3.06 -4.00 3.03
C VAL A 167 2.22 -2.74 3.14
N LEU A 168 2.79 -1.69 3.70
CA LEU A 168 2.30 -0.31 3.58
C LEU A 168 3.29 0.52 2.77
N GLY A 169 2.76 1.37 1.90
CA GLY A 169 3.50 2.35 1.13
C GLY A 169 3.19 3.77 1.59
N ALA A 170 4.20 4.63 1.58
CA ALA A 170 4.10 6.06 1.81
C ALA A 170 4.95 6.81 0.77
N ALA A 171 4.48 7.99 0.35
CA ALA A 171 5.28 8.93 -0.42
C ALA A 171 5.07 10.35 0.11
N ASP A 172 6.13 11.16 0.10
CA ASP A 172 6.10 12.59 0.47
C ASP A 172 5.71 13.51 -0.68
N GLY A 173 5.32 12.94 -1.82
CA GLY A 173 4.85 13.65 -3.00
C GLY A 173 4.30 12.72 -4.08
N GLY A 174 3.86 13.31 -5.19
CA GLY A 174 3.38 12.58 -6.37
C GLY A 174 4.47 12.28 -7.39
N ARG A 175 4.08 12.12 -8.67
CA ARG A 175 5.06 12.11 -9.76
C ARG A 175 5.86 13.40 -9.77
N LEU A 176 7.17 13.32 -10.03
CA LEU A 176 8.07 14.47 -9.96
C LEU A 176 7.69 15.64 -10.89
N HIS A 177 7.08 15.34 -12.05
CA HIS A 177 6.66 16.33 -13.04
C HIS A 177 5.21 16.07 -13.53
N PRO A 178 4.17 16.28 -12.71
CA PRO A 178 2.79 15.96 -13.08
C PRO A 178 2.25 16.98 -14.08
N ARG A 179 1.74 16.52 -15.24
CA ARG A 179 1.36 17.40 -16.37
C ARG A 179 0.27 16.83 -17.28
N ILE A 180 -0.65 16.04 -16.72
CA ILE A 180 -1.70 15.32 -17.46
C ILE A 180 -3.10 15.60 -16.89
N GLY A 181 -3.29 16.77 -16.27
CA GLY A 181 -4.55 17.13 -15.62
C GLY A 181 -4.90 16.23 -14.42
N ASN A 182 -6.18 16.19 -14.11
CA ASN A 182 -6.77 15.36 -13.05
C ASN A 182 -8.19 14.91 -13.48
N ARG A 183 -8.84 14.09 -12.64
CA ARG A 183 -10.18 13.55 -12.95
C ARG A 183 -11.22 14.64 -13.23
N TYR A 184 -11.11 15.81 -12.61
CA TYR A 184 -12.12 16.87 -12.69
C TYR A 184 -12.02 17.64 -14.00
N ILE A 185 -10.80 17.95 -14.44
CA ILE A 185 -10.54 18.59 -15.74
C ILE A 185 -11.08 17.70 -16.86
N ASP A 186 -10.81 16.40 -16.82
CA ASP A 186 -11.35 15.45 -17.82
C ASP A 186 -12.88 15.48 -17.88
N LEU A 187 -13.57 15.60 -16.74
CA LEU A 187 -15.04 15.64 -16.71
C LEU A 187 -15.60 16.90 -17.37
N GLU A 188 -14.94 18.04 -17.17
CA GLU A 188 -15.29 19.31 -17.79
C GLU A 188 -15.04 19.27 -19.30
N GLU A 189 -13.87 18.78 -19.73
CA GLU A 189 -13.51 18.63 -21.14
C GLU A 189 -14.48 17.71 -21.88
N LEU A 190 -14.78 16.53 -21.32
CA LEU A 190 -15.73 15.57 -21.89
C LEU A 190 -17.16 16.13 -21.95
N ALA A 191 -17.57 16.96 -20.98
CA ALA A 191 -18.86 17.62 -21.02
C ALA A 191 -18.94 18.67 -22.14
N ALA A 192 -17.87 19.45 -22.33
CA ALA A 192 -17.76 20.43 -23.40
C ALA A 192 -17.74 19.78 -24.80
N GLU A 193 -17.00 18.67 -24.96
CA GLU A 193 -16.98 17.89 -26.21
C GLU A 193 -18.37 17.37 -26.59
N LYS A 194 -19.14 16.86 -25.62
CA LYS A 194 -20.51 16.40 -25.86
C LYS A 194 -21.45 17.53 -26.23
N ALA A 195 -21.31 18.71 -25.62
CA ALA A 195 -22.14 19.87 -25.93
C ALA A 195 -21.88 20.41 -27.35
N ASN A 196 -20.62 20.36 -27.81
CA ASN A 196 -20.24 20.82 -29.16
C ASN A 196 -20.59 19.82 -30.27
N ALA A 197 -20.87 18.55 -29.92
CA ALA A 197 -21.26 17.50 -30.84
C ALA A 197 -22.78 17.41 -31.09
N GLN A 198 -23.58 18.25 -30.40
CA GLN A 198 -25.03 18.38 -30.56
C GLN A 198 -25.38 19.62 -31.39
#